data_AF-A0A511WR01-F1
#
_entry.id   AF-A0A511WR01-F1
#
_cell.length_a   1.000
_cell.length_b   1.000
_cell.length_c   1.000
_cell.angle_alpha   90.00
_cell.angle_beta   90.00
_cell.angle_gamma   90.00
#
_symmetry.space_group_name_H-M   'P 1'
#
loop_
_entity.id
_entity.type
_entity.pdbx_description
1 polymer ?
#
loop_
_entity_poly.entity_id
_entity_poly.type
_entity_poly.pdbx_seq_one_letter_code
_entity_poly.pdbx_strand_id
1 'polypeptide(L)'
;MKTYLLLGISILFEAAGATAMKYSEGFTNVTASLVVIFCYALAVSFYIFITKNHEIGMINALWSGGGTLVVTLLGVGLLGESVTMSKLLGLTLILAGMVGLTVPGKERGA
;
A
#
# COMPACT_ATOMS: atom_id res chain seq x y z
N MET A 1 -14.78 -0.81 12.55
CA MET A 1 -15.15 0.03 11.38
C MET A 1 -14.13 1.13 11.07
N LYS A 2 -13.66 1.91 12.05
CA LYS A 2 -12.66 2.98 11.80
C LYS A 2 -11.32 2.47 11.23
N THR A 3 -10.85 1.30 11.66
CA THR A 3 -9.54 0.74 11.28
C THR A 3 -9.34 0.58 9.77
N TYR A 4 -10.25 -0.09 9.06
CA TYR A 4 -10.15 -0.28 7.62
C TYR A 4 -10.22 1.05 6.84
N LEU A 5 -10.96 2.03 7.38
CA LEU A 5 -11.08 3.36 6.79
C LEU A 5 -9.78 4.17 6.97
N LEU A 6 -9.14 4.10 8.14
CA LEU A 6 -7.80 4.65 8.35
C LEU A 6 -6.75 3.95 7.47
N LEU A 7 -6.88 2.62 7.28
CA LEU A 7 -5.95 1.84 6.46
C LEU A 7 -6.06 2.25 4.98
N GLY A 8 -7.29 2.45 4.49
CA GLY A 8 -7.52 3.02 3.15
C GLY A 8 -6.91 4.42 3.00
N ILE A 9 -7.11 5.31 3.98
CA ILE A 9 -6.49 6.65 3.97
C ILE A 9 -4.96 6.55 3.97
N SER A 10 -4.40 5.65 4.78
CA SER A 10 -2.95 5.42 4.84
C SER A 10 -2.40 4.97 3.49
N ILE A 11 -3.09 4.06 2.80
CA ILE A 11 -2.70 3.58 1.47
C ILE A 11 -2.80 4.71 0.43
N LEU A 12 -3.85 5.55 0.49
CA LEU A 12 -3.98 6.69 -0.41
C LEU A 12 -2.84 7.69 -0.23
N PHE A 13 -2.44 7.96 1.02
CA PHE A 13 -1.29 8.82 1.31
C PHE A 13 0.02 8.23 0.83
N GLU A 14 0.23 6.93 1.03
CA GLU A 14 1.40 6.23 0.50
C GLU A 14 1.44 6.31 -1.04
N ALA A 15 0.31 6.06 -1.69
CA ALA A 15 0.21 6.08 -3.13
C ALA A 15 0.42 7.50 -3.73
N ALA A 16 -0.07 8.52 -3.04
CA ALA A 16 0.23 9.93 -3.34
C ALA A 16 1.72 10.25 -3.16
N GLY A 17 2.35 9.72 -2.10
CA GLY A 17 3.79 9.81 -1.88
C GLY A 17 4.59 9.14 -3.00
N ALA A 18 4.22 7.92 -3.40
CA ALA A 18 4.87 7.18 -4.48
C ALA A 18 4.79 7.90 -5.83
N THR A 19 3.64 8.52 -6.13
CA THR A 19 3.47 9.33 -7.34
C THR A 19 4.27 10.63 -7.30
N ALA A 20 4.27 11.33 -6.16
CA ALA A 20 5.11 12.50 -5.95
C ALA A 20 6.62 12.16 -6.05
N MET A 21 7.03 10.96 -5.65
CA MET A 21 8.42 10.50 -5.74
C MET A 21 8.91 10.44 -7.18
N LYS A 22 8.06 10.03 -8.12
CA LYS A 22 8.38 10.07 -9.55
C LYS A 22 8.45 11.49 -10.11
N TYR A 23 7.64 12.41 -9.58
CA TYR A 23 7.68 13.83 -9.92
C TYR A 23 8.87 14.58 -9.31
N SER A 24 9.52 14.00 -8.29
CA SER A 24 10.70 14.59 -7.63
C SER A 24 11.98 14.56 -8.51
N GLU A 25 11.91 13.99 -9.72
CA GLU A 25 13.05 13.85 -10.66
C GLU A 25 14.32 13.28 -9.98
N GLY A 26 14.15 12.38 -9.00
CA GLY A 26 15.29 11.82 -8.26
C GLY A 26 15.86 12.74 -7.18
N PHE A 27 15.00 13.49 -6.45
CA PHE A 27 15.35 14.43 -5.36
C PHE A 27 15.86 15.80 -5.81
N THR A 28 15.76 16.16 -7.08
CA THR A 28 16.15 17.50 -7.56
C THR A 28 15.16 18.57 -7.08
N ASN A 29 13.90 18.21 -6.83
CA ASN A 29 12.89 19.15 -6.34
C ASN A 29 12.67 19.00 -4.82
N VAL A 30 13.19 19.97 -4.05
CA VAL A 30 13.12 19.99 -2.57
C VAL A 30 11.66 20.01 -2.08
N THR A 31 10.77 20.70 -2.79
CA THR A 31 9.35 20.79 -2.44
C THR A 31 8.66 19.44 -2.61
N ALA A 32 8.91 18.73 -3.71
CA ALA A 32 8.36 17.39 -3.93
C ALA A 32 8.90 16.40 -2.91
N SER A 33 10.18 16.48 -2.56
CA SER A 33 10.81 15.62 -1.55
C SER A 33 10.22 15.81 -0.16
N LEU A 34 9.95 17.07 0.25
CA LEU A 34 9.24 17.37 1.50
C LEU A 34 7.82 16.80 1.52
N VAL A 35 7.09 16.90 0.40
CA VAL A 35 5.73 16.34 0.29
C VAL A 35 5.75 14.82 0.39
N VAL A 36 6.73 14.15 -0.23
CA VAL A 36 6.91 12.69 -0.12
C VAL A 36 7.14 12.29 1.33
N ILE A 37 8.08 12.95 2.02
CA ILE A 37 8.39 12.66 3.43
C ILE A 37 7.15 12.88 4.30
N PHE A 38 6.42 13.98 4.10
CA PHE A 38 5.22 14.28 4.87
C PHE A 38 4.11 13.25 4.63
N CYS A 39 3.88 12.86 3.37
CA CYS A 39 2.88 11.85 3.04
C CYS A 39 3.23 10.48 3.64
N TYR A 40 4.49 10.06 3.50
CA TYR A 40 4.95 8.79 4.07
C TYR A 40 4.91 8.79 5.60
N ALA A 41 5.28 9.90 6.24
CA ALA A 41 5.20 10.04 7.69
C ALA A 41 3.76 9.91 8.19
N LEU A 42 2.79 10.53 7.50
CA LEU A 42 1.37 10.37 7.78
C LEU A 42 0.90 8.92 7.59
N ALA A 43 1.21 8.31 6.44
CA ALA A 43 0.85 6.91 6.16
C ALA A 43 1.38 5.97 7.25
N VAL A 44 2.68 6.06 7.56
CA VAL A 44 3.31 5.22 8.60
C VAL A 44 2.72 5.50 9.98
N SER A 45 2.40 6.75 10.32
CA SER A 45 1.76 7.07 11.61
C SER A 45 0.40 6.40 11.76
N PHE A 46 -0.43 6.42 10.71
CA PHE A 46 -1.71 5.71 10.70
C PHE A 46 -1.52 4.20 10.78
N TYR A 47 -0.55 3.65 10.05
CA TYR A 47 -0.23 2.22 10.09
C TYR A 47 0.19 1.75 11.48
N ILE A 48 1.06 2.50 12.17
CA ILE A 48 1.48 2.21 13.55
C ILE A 48 0.28 2.26 14.52
N PHE A 49 -0.63 3.20 14.32
CA PHE A 49 -1.82 3.32 15.15
C PHE A 49 -2.80 2.14 14.96
N ILE A 50 -2.91 1.64 13.74
CA ILE A 50 -3.76 0.49 13.40
C ILE A 50 -3.17 -0.81 13.96
N THR A 51 -1.86 -1.03 13.78
CA THR A 51 -1.15 -2.23 14.27
C THR A 51 -1.12 -2.34 15.78
N LYS A 52 -1.30 -1.24 16.53
CA LYS A 52 -1.46 -1.30 18.00
C LYS A 52 -2.69 -2.07 18.49
N ASN A 53 -3.74 -2.18 17.68
CA ASN A 53 -5.04 -2.74 18.09
C ASN A 53 -5.43 -4.01 17.31
N HIS A 54 -4.59 -4.46 16.38
CA HIS A 54 -4.88 -5.55 15.43
C HIS A 54 -3.64 -6.41 15.21
N GLU A 55 -3.83 -7.65 14.76
CA GLU A 55 -2.71 -8.52 14.42
C GLU A 55 -1.85 -7.91 13.32
N ILE A 56 -0.56 -7.77 13.60
CA ILE A 56 0.43 -7.18 12.67
C ILE A 56 0.44 -7.92 11.33
N GLY A 57 0.28 -9.24 11.34
CA GLY A 57 0.25 -10.06 10.12
C GLY A 57 -0.89 -9.67 9.17
N MET A 58 -2.11 -9.56 9.69
CA MET A 58 -3.30 -9.21 8.91
C MET A 58 -3.19 -7.77 8.36
N ILE A 59 -2.78 -6.83 9.20
CA ILE A 59 -2.66 -5.42 8.82
C ILE A 59 -1.56 -5.21 7.79
N ASN A 60 -0.41 -5.87 7.96
CA ASN A 60 0.70 -5.77 7.01
C ASN A 60 0.33 -6.35 5.65
N ALA A 61 -0.41 -7.47 5.63
CA ALA A 61 -0.91 -8.06 4.38
C ALA A 61 -1.83 -7.08 3.64
N LEU A 62 -2.79 -6.47 4.33
CA LEU A 62 -3.71 -5.48 3.75
C LEU A 62 -3.00 -4.22 3.29
N TRP A 63 -2.06 -3.71 4.09
CA TRP A 63 -1.31 -2.49 3.78
C TRP A 63 -0.39 -2.69 2.58
N SER A 64 0.42 -3.76 2.58
CA SER A 64 1.33 -4.05 1.47
C SER A 64 0.58 -4.45 0.19
N GLY A 65 -0.45 -5.30 0.29
CA GLY A 65 -1.24 -5.73 -0.88
C GLY A 65 -2.11 -4.60 -1.45
N GLY A 66 -2.81 -3.85 -0.58
CA GLY A 66 -3.59 -2.69 -0.98
C GLY A 66 -2.74 -1.55 -1.53
N GLY A 67 -1.60 -1.25 -0.89
CA GLY A 67 -0.61 -0.29 -1.37
C GLY A 67 -0.10 -0.65 -2.76
N THR A 68 0.30 -1.91 -2.96
CA THR A 68 0.78 -2.40 -4.26
C THR A 68 -0.28 -2.26 -5.35
N LEU A 69 -1.55 -2.57 -5.07
CA LEU A 69 -2.64 -2.39 -6.02
C LEU A 69 -2.79 -0.93 -6.45
N VAL A 70 -2.90 -0.02 -5.48
CA VAL A 70 -3.12 1.40 -5.77
C VAL A 70 -1.91 2.00 -6.48
N VAL A 71 -0.69 1.71 -6.02
CA VAL A 71 0.54 2.18 -6.68
C VAL A 71 0.66 1.61 -8.10
N THR A 72 0.29 0.35 -8.33
CA THR A 72 0.28 -0.23 -9.68
C THR A 72 -0.76 0.45 -10.57
N LEU A 73 -1.97 0.67 -10.08
CA LEU A 73 -3.03 1.37 -10.83
C LEU A 73 -2.64 2.81 -11.16
N LEU A 74 -2.07 3.53 -10.19
CA LEU A 74 -1.53 4.87 -10.41
C LEU A 74 -0.36 4.84 -11.39
N GLY A 75 0.48 3.82 -11.35
CA GLY A 75 1.62 3.70 -12.26
C GLY A 75 1.18 3.49 -13.70
N VAL A 76 0.17 2.65 -13.92
CA VAL A 76 -0.41 2.44 -15.25
C VAL A 76 -1.15 3.68 -15.73
N GLY A 77 -1.96 4.29 -14.88
CA GLY A 77 -2.81 5.43 -15.25
C GLY A 77 -2.06 6.76 -15.43
N LEU A 78 -1.16 7.10 -14.50
CA LEU A 78 -0.44 8.38 -14.51
C LEU A 78 0.91 8.30 -15.23
N LEU A 79 1.57 7.14 -15.23
CA LEU A 79 2.91 6.99 -15.80
C LEU A 79 2.91 6.29 -17.15
N GLY A 80 1.74 5.81 -17.61
CA GLY A 80 1.62 5.06 -18.85
C GLY A 80 2.42 3.76 -18.85
N GLU A 81 2.70 3.17 -17.68
CA GLU A 81 3.37 1.88 -17.62
C GLU A 81 2.51 0.81 -18.31
N SER A 82 3.08 0.11 -19.29
CA SER A 82 2.43 -1.03 -19.92
C SER A 82 2.15 -2.12 -18.90
N VAL A 83 0.88 -2.53 -18.81
CA VAL A 83 0.47 -3.70 -18.04
C VAL A 83 0.84 -4.93 -18.85
N THR A 84 2.04 -5.46 -18.62
CA THR A 84 2.44 -6.74 -19.20
C THR A 84 1.68 -7.86 -18.50
N MET A 85 1.36 -8.94 -19.23
CA MET A 85 0.69 -10.12 -18.68
C MET A 85 1.41 -10.69 -17.44
N SER A 86 2.74 -10.60 -17.41
CA SER A 86 3.58 -10.98 -16.25
C SER A 86 3.32 -10.12 -15.01
N LYS A 87 3.07 -8.81 -15.18
CA LYS A 87 2.79 -7.87 -14.08
C LYS A 87 1.40 -8.17 -13.49
N LEU A 88 0.45 -8.52 -14.34
CA LEU A 88 -0.89 -8.96 -13.93
C LEU A 88 -0.85 -10.28 -13.15
N LEU A 89 -0.08 -11.26 -13.65
CA LEU A 89 0.16 -12.53 -12.96
C LEU A 89 0.79 -12.32 -11.58
N GLY A 90 1.84 -11.50 -11.50
CA GLY A 90 2.47 -11.15 -10.22
C GLY A 90 1.48 -10.51 -9.24
N LEU A 91 0.67 -9.57 -9.73
CA LEU A 91 -0.35 -8.90 -8.92
C LEU A 91 -1.39 -9.90 -8.39
N THR A 92 -1.88 -10.83 -9.22
CA THR A 92 -2.81 -11.87 -8.78
C THR A 92 -2.20 -12.79 -7.73
N LEU A 93 -0.90 -13.10 -7.83
CA LEU A 93 -0.20 -13.95 -6.86
C LEU A 93 -0.02 -13.23 -5.51
N ILE A 94 0.32 -11.94 -5.54
CA ILE A 94 0.39 -11.10 -4.33
C ILE A 94 -0.98 -11.03 -3.66
N LEU A 95 -2.05 -10.83 -4.44
CA LEU A 95 -3.40 -10.79 -3.91
C LEU A 95 -3.85 -12.13 -3.32
N ALA A 96 -3.50 -13.25 -3.96
CA ALA A 96 -3.77 -14.58 -3.43
C ALA A 96 -3.06 -14.79 -2.07
N GLY A 97 -1.79 -14.39 -1.97
CA GLY A 97 -1.03 -14.43 -0.72
C GLY A 97 -1.62 -13.51 0.36
N MET A 98 -2.02 -12.29 -0.02
CA MET A 98 -2.69 -11.35 0.89
C MET A 98 -3.95 -11.98 1.47
N VAL A 99 -4.85 -12.48 0.62
CA VAL A 99 -6.11 -13.12 1.05
C VAL A 99 -5.82 -14.30 1.97
N GLY A 100 -4.83 -15.15 1.63
CA GLY A 100 -4.42 -16.28 2.47
C GLY A 100 -3.98 -15.85 3.88
N LEU A 101 -3.30 -14.72 4.01
CA LEU A 101 -2.87 -14.16 5.31
C LEU A 101 -3.99 -13.38 6.03
N THR A 102 -4.99 -12.88 5.31
CA THR A 102 -6.12 -12.15 5.91
C THR A 102 -7.25 -13.06 6.36
N VAL A 103 -7.38 -14.24 5.76
CA VAL A 103 -8.33 -15.25 6.21
C VAL A 103 -7.85 -15.72 7.59
N PRO A 104 -8.62 -15.52 8.67
CA PRO A 104 -8.27 -16.08 9.96
C PRO A 104 -8.14 -17.58 9.74
N GLY A 105 -6.94 -18.10 9.98
CA GLY A 105 -6.69 -19.52 9.90
C GLY A 105 -7.79 -20.19 10.68
N LYS A 106 -8.61 -21.01 10.01
CA LYS A 106 -9.47 -21.94 10.71
C LYS A 106 -8.51 -22.84 11.46
N GLU A 107 -8.17 -22.46 12.69
CA GLU A 107 -7.56 -23.36 13.64
C GLU A 107 -8.46 -24.58 13.62
N ARG A 108 -7.89 -25.64 13.07
CA ARG A 108 -8.51 -26.94 12.99
C ARG A 108 -8.54 -27.44 14.42
N GLY A 109 -9.55 -26.97 15.16
CA GLY A 109 -9.95 -27.52 16.43
C GLY A 109 -10.45 -28.95 16.21
N ALA A 110 -10.11 -29.78 17.19
CA ALA A 110 -10.42 -31.19 17.39
C ALA A 110 -9.53 -32.19 16.64
#